data_AF-H9JU86-F1
#
_entry.id   AF-H9JU86-F1
#
_cell.length_a   1.000
_cell.length_b   1.000
_cell.length_c   1.000
_cell.angle_alpha   90.00
_cell.angle_beta   90.00
_cell.angle_gamma   90.00
#
_symmetry.space_group_name_H-M   'P 1'
#
loop_
_entity.id
_entity.type
_entity.pdbx_description
1 polymer ?
#
loop_
_entity_poly.entity_id
_entity_poly.type
_entity_poly.pdbx_seq_one_letter_code
_entity_poly.pdbx_strand_id
1 'polypeptide(L)'
;MTGIVELDLRMLKKKTAMSKRTVLNENYKGIVESMSIPAEIHERNGKKYASVGSILPIHCCPPEELERRAESTHHYCGVFTDELLAPLEELAYVRLDENTAEKVFINRAKRILIVSSDGHLAQWRCAPTFESANRYIAGTPIVDQRGGVISVVVAKKNNHYAVSSFEGEGGYFESTQNWKVVEPAAGGYAYGELTFPSRTALREHVAGLRGGAGAWGDAVPVLRGGTSPRLALVLDGRQLAHYYLHNVIVDVEYL
;
A
#
# COMPACT_ATOMS: atom_id res chain seq x y z
N MET A 1 46.18 5.72 -42.61
CA MET A 1 47.26 5.84 -41.60
C MET A 1 47.16 7.24 -41.01
N THR A 2 46.94 7.52 -39.73
CA THR A 2 46.68 6.74 -38.51
C THR A 2 46.35 7.80 -37.45
N GLY A 3 45.25 7.59 -36.71
CA GLY A 3 45.04 8.05 -35.34
C GLY A 3 45.16 9.54 -34.99
N ILE A 4 44.08 10.31 -35.21
CA ILE A 4 43.83 11.53 -34.44
C ILE A 4 42.94 11.16 -33.24
N VAL A 5 43.64 10.86 -32.13
CA VAL A 5 43.32 11.18 -30.74
C VAL A 5 41.82 11.38 -30.43
N GLU A 6 41.14 10.25 -30.25
CA GLU A 6 39.77 10.09 -29.74
C GLU A 6 39.75 10.07 -28.18
N LEU A 7 40.56 10.94 -27.57
CA LEU A 7 40.83 11.01 -26.13
C LEU A 7 40.38 12.37 -25.60
N ASP A 8 39.07 12.56 -25.34
CA ASP A 8 38.62 13.38 -24.19
C ASP A 8 37.10 13.47 -23.98
N LEU A 9 36.27 12.82 -24.81
CA LEU A 9 34.80 12.82 -24.63
C LEU A 9 34.24 11.57 -23.92
N ARG A 10 35.07 10.56 -23.65
CA ARG A 10 34.65 9.31 -22.97
C ARG A 10 34.73 9.38 -21.43
N MET A 11 35.38 10.40 -20.85
CA MET A 11 35.45 10.58 -19.39
C MET A 11 34.29 11.36 -18.77
N LEU A 12 33.38 11.93 -19.56
CA LEU A 12 32.11 12.51 -19.09
C LEU A 12 30.93 11.53 -19.08
N LYS A 13 31.14 10.24 -19.39
CA LYS A 13 30.17 9.17 -19.15
C LYS A 13 30.54 8.36 -17.91
N LYS A 14 30.74 9.05 -16.78
CA LYS A 14 30.34 8.51 -15.47
C LYS A 14 28.81 8.46 -15.48
N LYS A 15 28.27 7.51 -16.26
CA LYS A 15 26.94 6.95 -16.01
C LYS A 15 27.05 6.42 -14.58
N THR A 16 26.61 7.23 -13.64
CA THR A 16 26.12 6.82 -12.33
C THR A 16 25.59 5.41 -12.48
N ALA A 17 26.29 4.43 -11.91
CA ALA A 17 25.64 3.18 -11.52
C ALA A 17 24.50 3.66 -10.63
N MET A 18 23.30 3.79 -11.21
CA MET A 18 22.12 4.21 -10.47
C MET A 18 22.03 3.19 -9.35
N SER A 19 22.38 3.64 -8.14
CA SER A 19 22.59 2.74 -7.02
C SER A 19 21.34 1.90 -6.90
N LYS A 20 21.49 0.58 -6.80
CA LYS A 20 20.39 -0.37 -6.58
C LYS A 20 19.80 -0.20 -5.17
N ARG A 21 19.70 1.02 -4.66
CA ARG A 21 19.18 1.40 -3.36
C ARG A 21 17.66 1.45 -3.43
N THR A 22 17.02 0.86 -2.44
CA THR A 22 15.58 0.94 -2.18
C THR A 22 15.25 2.05 -1.17
N VAL A 23 16.24 2.87 -0.81
CA VAL A 23 16.08 4.02 0.08
C VAL A 23 16.53 5.33 -0.57
N LEU A 24 15.87 6.41 -0.19
CA LEU A 24 16.09 7.77 -0.71
C LEU A 24 17.09 8.58 0.12
N ASN A 25 17.36 8.19 1.37
CA ASN A 25 18.34 8.86 2.22
C ASN A 25 19.78 8.51 1.85
N GLU A 26 20.69 9.46 2.02
CA GLU A 26 22.11 9.27 1.71
C GLU A 26 22.79 8.30 2.69
N ASN A 27 22.54 8.46 3.99
CA ASN A 27 23.10 7.66 5.07
C ASN A 27 22.04 6.74 5.67
N TYR A 28 22.30 5.43 5.71
CA TYR A 28 21.42 4.44 6.33
C TYR A 28 21.22 4.70 7.82
N LYS A 29 20.03 4.36 8.31
CA LYS A 29 19.61 4.49 9.70
C LYS A 29 19.24 3.12 10.28
N GLY A 30 19.17 3.03 11.60
CA GLY A 30 18.77 1.81 12.31
C GLY A 30 19.88 0.76 12.42
N ILE A 31 19.49 -0.49 12.67
CA ILE A 31 20.39 -1.63 12.76
C ILE A 31 20.61 -2.18 11.35
N VAL A 32 21.76 -1.86 10.76
CA VAL A 32 22.11 -2.30 9.41
C VAL A 32 22.93 -3.59 9.49
N GLU A 33 22.44 -4.64 8.86
CA GLU A 33 23.12 -5.94 8.75
C GLU A 33 23.49 -6.25 7.29
N SER A 34 24.55 -7.03 7.11
CA SER A 34 24.93 -7.56 5.79
C SER A 34 23.95 -8.64 5.39
N MET A 35 23.07 -8.34 4.45
CA MET A 35 22.06 -9.25 3.92
C MET A 35 21.72 -8.84 2.49
N SER A 36 21.92 -9.76 1.54
CA SER A 36 21.58 -9.51 0.14
C SER A 36 20.13 -9.90 -0.12
N ILE A 37 19.33 -8.92 -0.54
CA ILE A 37 17.92 -9.12 -0.89
C ILE A 37 17.75 -8.65 -2.34
N PRO A 38 17.23 -9.48 -3.25
CA PRO A 38 17.01 -9.07 -4.64
C PRO A 38 15.90 -8.02 -4.75
N ALA A 39 16.07 -7.05 -5.65
CA ALA A 39 15.02 -6.12 -6.06
C ALA A 39 15.34 -5.53 -7.44
N GLU A 40 14.29 -5.30 -8.22
CA GLU A 40 14.34 -4.52 -9.46
C GLU A 40 13.80 -3.12 -9.20
N ILE A 41 14.47 -2.08 -9.71
CA ILE A 41 14.06 -0.69 -9.52
C ILE A 41 13.45 -0.17 -10.81
N HIS A 42 12.27 0.41 -10.68
CA HIS A 42 11.48 0.98 -11.76
C HIS A 42 11.24 2.47 -11.51
N GLU A 43 10.86 3.20 -12.55
CA GLU A 43 10.48 4.60 -12.45
C GLU A 43 9.28 4.89 -13.34
N ARG A 44 8.25 5.52 -12.76
CA ARG A 44 7.03 5.91 -13.47
C ARG A 44 6.56 7.26 -12.95
N ASN A 45 6.28 8.20 -13.85
CA ASN A 45 5.82 9.55 -13.51
C ASN A 45 6.72 10.26 -12.49
N GLY A 46 8.05 10.06 -12.58
CA GLY A 46 9.04 10.64 -11.67
C GLY A 46 9.10 10.00 -10.27
N LYS A 47 8.32 8.95 -10.01
CA LYS A 47 8.37 8.17 -8.77
C LYS A 47 9.09 6.85 -9.01
N LYS A 48 10.04 6.54 -8.13
CA LYS A 48 10.73 5.25 -8.10
C LYS A 48 9.97 4.25 -7.25
N TYR A 49 9.92 3.01 -7.70
CA TYR A 49 9.40 1.88 -6.94
C TYR A 49 10.23 0.64 -7.22
N ALA A 50 10.05 -0.40 -6.42
CA ALA A 50 10.74 -1.68 -6.55
C ALA A 50 9.77 -2.84 -6.79
N SER A 51 10.30 -3.95 -7.29
CA SER A 51 9.62 -5.24 -7.36
C SER A 51 10.57 -6.39 -7.03
N VAL A 52 10.00 -7.56 -6.70
CA VAL A 52 10.75 -8.82 -6.54
C VAL A 52 10.01 -9.91 -7.29
N GLY A 53 10.56 -10.36 -8.42
CA GLY A 53 9.84 -11.27 -9.30
C GLY A 53 8.48 -10.68 -9.70
N SER A 54 7.38 -11.40 -9.43
CA SER A 54 6.02 -10.92 -9.68
C SER A 54 5.49 -9.95 -8.62
N ILE A 55 6.16 -9.81 -7.47
CA ILE A 55 5.69 -9.03 -6.33
C ILE A 55 5.85 -7.53 -6.58
N LEU A 56 4.73 -6.79 -6.58
CA LEU A 56 4.74 -5.31 -6.65
C LEU A 56 3.57 -4.68 -5.88
N PRO A 57 3.68 -3.41 -5.45
CA PRO A 57 2.54 -2.70 -4.89
C PRO A 57 1.46 -2.40 -5.94
N ILE A 58 0.19 -2.65 -5.63
CA ILE A 58 -0.94 -2.44 -6.56
C ILE A 58 -0.98 -0.99 -7.06
N HIS A 59 -0.73 0.00 -6.18
CA HIS A 59 -0.74 1.42 -6.55
C HIS A 59 0.43 1.85 -7.45
N CYS A 60 1.45 1.01 -7.60
CA CYS A 60 2.55 1.19 -8.55
C CYS A 60 2.26 0.53 -9.92
N CYS A 61 1.21 -0.29 -10.04
CA CYS A 61 0.89 -1.01 -11.27
C CYS A 61 0.36 -0.07 -12.36
N PRO A 62 0.82 -0.18 -13.62
CA PRO A 62 0.20 0.48 -14.77
C PRO A 62 -1.27 0.05 -14.96
N PRO A 63 -2.19 0.98 -15.27
CA PRO A 63 -3.59 0.61 -15.52
C PRO A 63 -3.77 -0.52 -16.54
N GLU A 64 -2.93 -0.56 -17.57
CA GLU A 64 -2.89 -1.60 -18.60
C GLU A 64 -2.43 -2.98 -18.11
N GLU A 65 -1.74 -3.06 -16.96
CA GLU A 65 -1.32 -4.32 -16.35
C GLU A 65 -2.24 -4.78 -15.22
N LEU A 66 -3.13 -3.89 -14.75
CA LEU A 66 -3.92 -4.10 -13.54
C LEU A 66 -4.89 -5.28 -13.71
N GLU A 67 -5.65 -5.32 -14.81
CA GLU A 67 -6.58 -6.43 -15.12
C GLU A 67 -5.83 -7.77 -15.21
N ARG A 68 -4.73 -7.80 -15.97
CA ARG A 68 -3.92 -9.01 -16.16
C ARG A 68 -3.39 -9.57 -14.83
N ARG A 69 -2.94 -8.70 -13.92
CA ARG A 69 -2.42 -9.14 -12.61
C ARG A 69 -3.53 -9.52 -11.64
N ALA A 70 -4.69 -8.89 -11.75
CA ALA A 70 -5.86 -9.22 -10.92
C ALA A 70 -6.38 -10.65 -11.16
N GLU A 71 -6.11 -11.24 -12.33
CA GLU A 71 -6.51 -12.62 -12.68
C GLU A 71 -5.67 -13.71 -11.99
N SER A 72 -4.38 -13.45 -11.74
CA SER A 72 -3.45 -14.48 -11.22
C SER A 72 -3.02 -14.27 -9.77
N THR A 73 -3.22 -13.08 -9.21
CA THR A 73 -2.67 -12.71 -7.92
C THR A 73 -3.33 -13.41 -6.74
N HIS A 74 -2.54 -13.68 -5.70
CA HIS A 74 -3.07 -13.82 -4.35
C HIS A 74 -3.49 -12.47 -3.77
N HIS A 75 -4.54 -12.45 -2.95
CA HIS A 75 -5.15 -11.21 -2.47
C HIS A 75 -4.53 -10.70 -1.16
N TYR A 76 -3.41 -9.99 -1.30
CA TYR A 76 -2.82 -9.17 -0.25
C TYR A 76 -3.17 -7.71 -0.48
N CYS A 77 -3.61 -7.00 0.55
CA CYS A 77 -4.03 -5.61 0.39
C CYS A 77 -2.82 -4.75 -0.04
N GLY A 78 -2.94 -4.07 -1.17
CA GLY A 78 -1.88 -3.24 -1.74
C GLY A 78 -0.74 -4.00 -2.40
N VAL A 79 -0.77 -5.33 -2.54
CA VAL A 79 0.33 -6.11 -3.12
C VAL A 79 -0.19 -7.12 -4.15
N PHE A 80 0.34 -7.04 -5.38
CA PHE A 80 0.25 -8.11 -6.37
C PHE A 80 1.34 -9.15 -6.11
N THR A 81 1.01 -10.43 -6.20
CA THR A 81 1.96 -11.55 -6.17
C THR A 81 1.31 -12.83 -6.68
N ASP A 82 2.04 -13.60 -7.48
CA ASP A 82 1.59 -14.92 -7.96
C ASP A 82 1.91 -16.05 -6.95
N GLU A 83 2.57 -15.73 -5.83
CA GLU A 83 3.00 -16.71 -4.82
C GLU A 83 2.50 -16.32 -3.42
N LEU A 84 2.38 -17.30 -2.53
CA LEU A 84 2.12 -17.01 -1.12
C LEU A 84 3.38 -16.41 -0.48
N LEU A 85 3.22 -15.28 0.19
CA LEU A 85 4.28 -14.64 0.97
C LEU A 85 4.60 -15.44 2.23
N ALA A 86 5.84 -15.31 2.71
CA ALA A 86 6.28 -15.94 3.94
C ALA A 86 5.49 -15.41 5.16
N PRO A 87 5.28 -16.23 6.21
CA PRO A 87 4.59 -15.80 7.42
C PRO A 87 5.27 -14.62 8.12
N LEU A 88 4.48 -13.75 8.75
CA LEU A 88 4.99 -12.62 9.51
C LEU A 88 5.57 -13.07 10.86
N GLU A 89 6.85 -12.82 11.10
CA GLU A 89 7.54 -13.16 12.35
C GLU A 89 7.57 -11.98 13.34
N GLU A 90 8.42 -12.04 14.38
CA GLU A 90 8.62 -10.96 15.35
C GLU A 90 9.52 -9.83 14.79
N LEU A 91 10.44 -10.16 13.89
CA LEU A 91 11.35 -9.23 13.25
C LEU A 91 11.41 -9.50 11.75
N ALA A 92 11.86 -8.50 10.99
CA ALA A 92 12.06 -8.59 9.56
C ALA A 92 13.30 -7.80 9.13
N TYR A 93 13.71 -8.02 7.89
CA TYR A 93 14.79 -7.31 7.22
C TYR A 93 14.25 -6.53 6.03
N VAL A 94 14.48 -5.22 6.03
CA VAL A 94 14.01 -4.31 4.98
C VAL A 94 15.21 -3.90 4.13
N ARG A 95 15.14 -4.18 2.83
CA ARG A 95 16.26 -3.96 1.92
C ARG A 95 16.67 -2.48 1.87
N LEU A 96 17.97 -2.21 2.02
CA LEU A 96 18.55 -0.87 1.83
C LEU A 96 19.21 -0.78 0.45
N ASP A 97 20.06 -1.75 0.12
CA ASP A 97 20.73 -1.90 -1.17
C ASP A 97 20.95 -3.38 -1.54
N GLU A 98 21.91 -3.65 -2.42
CA GLU A 98 22.23 -5.00 -2.90
C GLU A 98 22.90 -5.90 -1.86
N ASN A 99 23.50 -5.33 -0.80
CA ASN A 99 24.30 -6.08 0.18
C ASN A 99 23.86 -5.86 1.64
N THR A 100 22.96 -4.91 1.89
CA THR A 100 22.56 -4.53 3.25
C THR A 100 21.05 -4.38 3.41
N ALA A 101 20.59 -4.68 4.62
CA ALA A 101 19.21 -4.53 5.04
C ALA A 101 19.13 -3.92 6.45
N GLU A 102 18.05 -3.21 6.75
CA GLU A 102 17.73 -2.79 8.12
C GLU A 102 16.96 -3.88 8.83
N LYS A 103 17.41 -4.28 10.02
CA LYS A 103 16.69 -5.17 10.92
C LYS A 103 15.69 -4.37 11.74
N VAL A 104 14.42 -4.75 11.67
CA VAL A 104 13.31 -4.05 12.34
C VAL A 104 12.42 -5.02 13.09
N PHE A 105 11.81 -4.57 14.19
CA PHE A 105 10.77 -5.31 14.89
C PHE A 105 9.40 -5.01 14.30
N ILE A 106 8.57 -6.06 14.21
CA ILE A 106 7.18 -5.95 13.79
C ILE A 106 6.30 -5.54 14.97
N ASN A 107 5.70 -4.37 14.88
CA ASN A 107 4.77 -3.83 15.85
C ASN A 107 3.32 -4.14 15.44
N ARG A 108 2.73 -5.13 16.11
CA ARG A 108 1.32 -5.53 15.95
C ARG A 108 0.34 -4.63 16.69
N ALA A 109 0.80 -3.85 17.67
CA ALA A 109 -0.04 -2.92 18.44
C ALA A 109 -0.33 -1.62 17.68
N LYS A 110 0.66 -1.12 16.92
CA LYS A 110 0.50 0.08 16.09
C LYS A 110 0.15 -0.33 14.66
N ARG A 111 -1.12 -0.18 14.31
CA ARG A 111 -1.67 -0.63 13.02
C ARG A 111 -1.95 0.54 12.07
N ILE A 112 -1.69 0.33 10.80
CA ILE A 112 -2.04 1.24 9.71
C ILE A 112 -3.11 0.57 8.84
N LEU A 113 -4.17 1.31 8.51
CA LEU A 113 -5.16 0.90 7.54
C LEU A 113 -4.61 1.19 6.15
N ILE A 114 -4.48 0.14 5.35
CA ILE A 114 -4.25 0.23 3.91
C ILE A 114 -5.50 -0.24 3.17
N VAL A 115 -5.71 0.34 1.99
CA VAL A 115 -6.78 0.02 1.06
C VAL A 115 -6.20 -0.10 -0.34
N SER A 116 -6.75 -0.98 -1.17
CA SER A 116 -6.36 -1.12 -2.57
C SER A 116 -7.54 -1.55 -3.40
N SER A 117 -7.50 -1.27 -4.70
CA SER A 117 -8.42 -1.84 -5.68
C SER A 117 -7.61 -2.36 -6.86
N ASP A 118 -7.89 -3.58 -7.28
CA ASP A 118 -7.31 -4.24 -8.45
C ASP A 118 -8.35 -4.42 -9.57
N GLY A 119 -9.48 -3.69 -9.51
CA GLY A 119 -10.55 -3.77 -10.51
C GLY A 119 -11.50 -4.97 -10.33
N HIS A 120 -11.17 -5.93 -9.46
CA HIS A 120 -12.07 -7.02 -9.07
C HIS A 120 -12.44 -6.94 -7.58
N LEU A 121 -11.46 -6.66 -6.73
CA LEU A 121 -11.58 -6.58 -5.29
C LEU A 121 -11.10 -5.24 -4.76
N ALA A 122 -11.94 -4.62 -3.93
CA ALA A 122 -11.57 -3.49 -3.10
C ALA A 122 -11.14 -4.00 -1.71
N GLN A 123 -9.84 -4.24 -1.55
CA GLN A 123 -9.23 -4.83 -0.37
C GLN A 123 -8.93 -3.78 0.70
N TRP A 124 -8.98 -4.19 1.97
CA TRP A 124 -8.56 -3.37 3.12
C TRP A 124 -7.87 -4.23 4.18
N ARG A 125 -6.90 -3.66 4.89
CA ARG A 125 -6.13 -4.35 5.93
C ARG A 125 -5.68 -3.39 7.02
N CYS A 126 -5.93 -3.75 8.28
CA CYS A 126 -5.31 -3.14 9.46
C CYS A 126 -3.93 -3.76 9.67
N ALA A 127 -2.96 -3.35 8.85
CA ALA A 127 -1.62 -3.92 8.79
C ALA A 127 -0.81 -3.58 10.05
N PRO A 128 -0.05 -4.55 10.60
CA PRO A 128 1.06 -4.27 11.51
C PRO A 128 2.05 -3.27 10.90
N THR A 129 2.91 -2.70 11.72
CA THR A 129 3.93 -1.76 11.26
C THR A 129 5.33 -2.15 11.65
N PHE A 130 6.33 -1.58 11.00
CA PHE A 130 7.65 -1.39 11.58
C PHE A 130 7.98 0.10 11.61
N GLU A 131 8.88 0.50 12.51
CA GLU A 131 9.35 1.89 12.58
C GLU A 131 10.76 2.01 12.00
N SER A 132 10.97 2.98 11.11
CA SER A 132 12.28 3.28 10.54
C SER A 132 12.44 4.75 10.19
N ALA A 133 13.65 5.27 10.41
CA ALA A 133 14.05 6.60 9.97
C ALA A 133 14.59 6.62 8.52
N ASN A 134 14.78 5.45 7.89
CA ASN A 134 15.07 5.37 6.46
C ASN A 134 13.84 5.80 5.66
N ARG A 135 14.07 6.31 4.44
CA ARG A 135 13.02 6.73 3.50
C ARG A 135 12.94 5.70 2.38
N TYR A 136 12.19 4.63 2.59
CA TYR A 136 11.99 3.58 1.60
C TYR A 136 11.17 4.05 0.40
N ILE A 137 11.44 3.49 -0.77
CA ILE A 137 10.54 3.57 -1.92
C ILE A 137 9.46 2.49 -1.83
N ALA A 138 8.33 2.68 -2.50
CA ALA A 138 7.32 1.63 -2.62
C ALA A 138 7.91 0.36 -3.26
N GLY A 139 7.42 -0.81 -2.84
CA GLY A 139 7.87 -2.10 -3.34
C GLY A 139 9.19 -2.58 -2.73
N THR A 140 9.78 -1.83 -1.80
CA THR A 140 10.99 -2.27 -1.10
C THR A 140 10.72 -3.61 -0.41
N PRO A 141 11.53 -4.65 -0.63
CA PRO A 141 11.28 -5.97 -0.07
C PRO A 141 11.44 -6.01 1.44
N ILE A 142 10.56 -6.76 2.10
CA ILE A 142 10.58 -7.08 3.53
C ILE A 142 10.68 -8.60 3.65
N VAL A 143 11.76 -9.11 4.24
CA VAL A 143 12.05 -10.56 4.30
C VAL A 143 12.22 -11.06 5.74
N ASP A 144 12.04 -12.36 5.94
CA ASP A 144 12.35 -13.05 7.19
C ASP A 144 13.86 -13.32 7.34
N GLN A 145 14.27 -13.96 8.44
CA GLN A 145 15.68 -14.35 8.67
C GLN A 145 16.24 -15.34 7.64
N ARG A 146 15.37 -16.06 6.92
CA ARG A 146 15.72 -17.08 5.91
C ARG A 146 15.75 -16.50 4.49
N GLY A 147 15.38 -15.22 4.32
CA GLY A 147 15.28 -14.56 3.03
C GLY A 147 13.93 -14.77 2.31
N GLY A 148 12.95 -15.38 2.97
CA GLY A 148 11.58 -15.49 2.46
C GLY A 148 10.89 -14.13 2.46
N VAL A 149 10.28 -13.74 1.34
CA VAL A 149 9.59 -12.44 1.22
C VAL A 149 8.30 -12.47 2.03
N ILE A 150 8.25 -11.71 3.12
CA ILE A 150 7.07 -11.57 3.99
C ILE A 150 6.09 -10.55 3.39
N SER A 151 6.61 -9.46 2.83
CA SER A 151 5.83 -8.35 2.29
C SER A 151 6.70 -7.42 1.45
N VAL A 152 6.10 -6.33 0.98
CA VAL A 152 6.80 -5.18 0.39
C VAL A 152 6.30 -3.90 1.04
N VAL A 153 7.12 -2.85 1.01
CA VAL A 153 6.72 -1.53 1.50
C VAL A 153 5.61 -0.96 0.59
N VAL A 154 4.44 -0.68 1.16
CA VAL A 154 3.29 -0.13 0.42
C VAL A 154 3.03 1.33 0.80
N ALA A 155 2.69 1.56 2.06
CA ALA A 155 2.29 2.85 2.59
C ALA A 155 2.90 3.10 3.97
N LYS A 156 2.88 4.35 4.42
CA LYS A 156 3.38 4.73 5.73
C LYS A 156 2.59 5.85 6.39
N LYS A 157 2.78 6.00 7.71
CA LYS A 157 2.49 7.21 8.47
C LYS A 157 3.74 7.64 9.22
N ASN A 158 4.27 8.82 8.90
CA ASN A 158 5.51 9.32 9.50
C ASN A 158 6.65 8.30 9.28
N ASN A 159 7.17 7.71 10.36
CA ASN A 159 8.21 6.67 10.33
C ASN A 159 7.66 5.24 10.43
N HIS A 160 6.33 5.06 10.45
CA HIS A 160 5.71 3.75 10.57
C HIS A 160 5.27 3.24 9.20
N TYR A 161 5.87 2.16 8.73
CA TYR A 161 5.58 1.54 7.45
C TYR A 161 4.63 0.36 7.65
N ALA A 162 3.61 0.26 6.80
CA ALA A 162 2.65 -0.84 6.84
C ALA A 162 3.28 -2.13 6.29
N VAL A 163 3.06 -3.25 6.97
CA VAL A 163 3.46 -4.60 6.54
C VAL A 163 2.20 -5.36 6.15
N SER A 164 1.89 -5.37 4.85
CA SER A 164 0.70 -6.07 4.35
C SER A 164 0.94 -7.57 4.36
N SER A 165 0.14 -8.30 5.14
CA SER A 165 0.16 -9.75 5.24
C SER A 165 -1.26 -10.28 5.46
N PHE A 166 -1.42 -11.60 5.60
CA PHE A 166 -2.69 -12.20 6.00
C PHE A 166 -3.04 -12.00 7.48
N GLU A 167 -2.07 -11.62 8.32
CA GLU A 167 -2.30 -11.43 9.75
C GLU A 167 -3.14 -10.17 10.02
N GLY A 168 -4.01 -10.24 11.03
CA GLY A 168 -4.78 -9.11 11.53
C GLY A 168 -6.13 -8.91 10.84
N GLU A 169 -6.83 -7.87 11.27
CA GLU A 169 -8.15 -7.51 10.76
C GLU A 169 -8.06 -7.01 9.32
N GLY A 170 -8.91 -7.52 8.44
CA GLY A 170 -8.96 -7.11 7.04
C GLY A 170 -9.97 -7.92 6.25
N GLY A 171 -10.19 -7.52 5.00
CA GLY A 171 -11.15 -8.15 4.11
C GLY A 171 -11.12 -7.48 2.74
N TYR A 172 -12.15 -7.76 1.95
CA TYR A 172 -12.34 -7.14 0.64
C TYR A 172 -13.83 -7.00 0.34
N PHE A 173 -14.15 -6.08 -0.56
CA PHE A 173 -15.44 -6.01 -1.23
C PHE A 173 -15.26 -6.46 -2.67
N GLU A 174 -16.16 -7.31 -3.17
CA GLU A 174 -16.28 -7.57 -4.60
C GLU A 174 -16.85 -6.32 -5.27
N SER A 175 -15.99 -5.57 -5.95
CA SER A 175 -16.32 -4.28 -6.53
C SER A 175 -15.30 -3.92 -7.60
N THR A 176 -15.81 -3.43 -8.74
CA THR A 176 -14.97 -2.87 -9.81
C THR A 176 -14.61 -1.41 -9.54
N GLN A 177 -15.19 -0.80 -8.50
CA GLN A 177 -15.02 0.60 -8.16
C GLN A 177 -13.75 0.83 -7.33
N ASN A 178 -13.15 2.01 -7.51
CA ASN A 178 -12.08 2.47 -6.65
C ASN A 178 -12.60 2.91 -5.27
N TRP A 179 -11.73 2.87 -4.26
CA TRP A 179 -12.01 3.42 -2.94
C TRP A 179 -12.29 4.92 -2.99
N LYS A 180 -13.42 5.33 -2.43
CA LYS A 180 -13.69 6.74 -2.11
C LYS A 180 -13.20 7.05 -0.70
N VAL A 181 -12.14 7.83 -0.61
CA VAL A 181 -11.60 8.30 0.68
C VAL A 181 -12.25 9.64 1.03
N VAL A 182 -12.90 9.70 2.19
CA VAL A 182 -13.65 10.89 2.65
C VAL A 182 -13.11 11.36 3.99
N GLU A 183 -12.85 12.66 4.10
CA GLU A 183 -12.55 13.33 5.36
C GLU A 183 -13.83 13.95 5.94
N PRO A 184 -14.50 13.30 6.92
CA PRO A 184 -15.75 13.81 7.44
C PRO A 184 -15.52 15.03 8.35
N ALA A 185 -16.45 15.98 8.29
CA ALA A 185 -16.53 17.05 9.29
C ALA A 185 -16.72 16.45 10.70
N ALA A 186 -16.05 17.05 11.70
CA ALA A 186 -16.13 16.59 13.08
C ALA A 186 -17.58 16.63 13.60
N GLY A 187 -17.95 15.63 14.40
CA GLY A 187 -19.24 15.58 15.11
C GLY A 187 -20.46 15.17 14.28
N GLY A 188 -20.32 14.89 12.99
CA GLY A 188 -21.43 14.47 12.14
C GLY A 188 -21.77 12.97 12.23
N TYR A 189 -23.00 12.63 11.85
CA TYR A 189 -23.47 11.25 11.72
C TYR A 189 -23.15 10.73 10.32
N ALA A 190 -22.46 9.59 10.22
CA ALA A 190 -22.03 9.01 8.96
C ALA A 190 -23.06 8.02 8.38
N TYR A 191 -23.32 8.11 7.08
CA TYR A 191 -23.99 7.08 6.29
C TYR A 191 -23.35 7.01 4.91
N GLY A 192 -22.79 5.86 4.54
CA GLY A 192 -21.98 5.73 3.32
C GLY A 192 -20.86 6.76 3.28
N GLU A 193 -20.82 7.56 2.22
CA GLU A 193 -19.91 8.70 2.05
C GLU A 193 -20.40 10.02 2.68
N LEU A 194 -21.66 10.11 3.10
CA LEU A 194 -22.31 11.34 3.50
C LEU A 194 -22.21 11.62 5.00
N THR A 195 -22.15 12.90 5.37
CA THR A 195 -22.16 13.35 6.77
C THR A 195 -23.42 14.16 7.05
N PHE A 196 -24.12 13.83 8.14
CA PHE A 196 -25.36 14.50 8.55
C PHE A 196 -25.16 15.25 9.87
N PRO A 197 -25.77 16.44 10.03
CA PRO A 197 -25.66 17.22 11.26
C PRO A 197 -26.44 16.59 12.43
N SER A 198 -27.44 15.75 12.15
CA SER A 198 -28.25 15.10 13.16
C SER A 198 -28.66 13.69 12.73
N ARG A 199 -28.98 12.86 13.72
CA ARG A 199 -29.54 11.52 13.47
C ARG A 199 -30.89 11.60 12.75
N THR A 200 -31.68 12.64 12.99
CA THR A 200 -32.96 12.87 12.31
C THR A 200 -32.76 13.12 10.82
N ALA A 201 -31.84 14.03 10.45
CA ALA A 201 -31.52 14.31 9.06
C ALA A 201 -31.00 13.07 8.32
N LEU A 202 -30.19 12.24 8.99
CA LEU A 202 -29.76 10.95 8.45
C LEU A 202 -30.96 10.03 8.17
N ARG A 203 -31.88 9.89 9.13
CA ARG A 203 -33.06 9.03 8.98
C ARG A 203 -33.99 9.50 7.85
N GLU A 204 -34.18 10.80 7.72
CA GLU A 204 -34.96 11.41 6.63
C GLU A 204 -34.33 11.12 5.27
N HIS A 205 -33.01 11.27 5.16
CA HIS A 205 -32.28 10.90 3.95
C HIS A 205 -32.48 9.43 3.59
N VAL A 206 -32.28 8.51 4.55
CA VAL A 206 -32.43 7.07 4.32
C VAL A 206 -33.86 6.70 3.93
N ALA A 207 -34.88 7.36 4.51
CA ALA A 207 -36.27 7.14 4.16
C ALA A 207 -36.60 7.59 2.72
N GLY A 208 -35.89 8.59 2.19
CA GLY A 208 -36.03 9.06 0.81
C GLY A 208 -35.31 8.22 -0.23
N LEU A 209 -34.40 7.32 0.16
CA LEU A 209 -33.67 6.47 -0.78
C LEU A 209 -34.60 5.41 -1.38
N ARG A 210 -34.68 5.39 -2.72
CA ARG A 210 -35.29 4.28 -3.47
C ARG A 210 -34.39 3.04 -3.34
N GLY A 211 -34.97 1.84 -3.43
CA GLY A 211 -34.18 0.61 -3.46
C GLY A 211 -33.22 0.62 -4.65
N GLY A 212 -31.95 0.26 -4.41
CA GLY A 212 -30.92 0.20 -5.45
C GLY A 212 -31.21 -0.91 -6.45
N ALA A 213 -31.09 -0.59 -7.73
CA ALA A 213 -31.24 -1.53 -8.84
C ALA A 213 -29.89 -1.83 -9.53
N GLY A 214 -28.79 -1.25 -9.03
CA GLY A 214 -27.46 -1.46 -9.57
C GLY A 214 -26.94 -2.88 -9.40
N ALA A 215 -25.98 -3.25 -10.24
CA ALA A 215 -25.30 -4.53 -10.11
C ALA A 215 -24.39 -4.51 -8.87
N TRP A 216 -24.21 -5.66 -8.21
CA TRP A 216 -23.37 -5.75 -7.01
C TRP A 216 -21.94 -5.24 -7.23
N GLY A 217 -21.37 -5.45 -8.42
CA GLY A 217 -20.04 -4.96 -8.79
C GLY A 217 -19.90 -3.44 -8.85
N ASP A 218 -21.01 -2.70 -8.93
CA ASP A 218 -21.02 -1.23 -8.97
C ASP A 218 -21.02 -0.60 -7.57
N ALA A 219 -21.04 -1.42 -6.52
CA ALA A 219 -21.02 -0.93 -5.15
C ALA A 219 -19.70 -0.19 -4.86
N VAL A 220 -19.78 1.04 -4.36
CA VAL A 220 -18.63 1.91 -4.09
C VAL A 220 -18.09 1.63 -2.69
N PRO A 221 -16.83 1.20 -2.55
CA PRO A 221 -16.17 1.07 -1.26
C PRO A 221 -15.74 2.46 -0.75
N VAL A 222 -16.06 2.75 0.51
CA VAL A 222 -15.82 4.06 1.12
C VAL A 222 -14.95 3.90 2.36
N LEU A 223 -13.82 4.61 2.40
CA LEU A 223 -13.01 4.82 3.60
C LEU A 223 -13.30 6.20 4.16
N ARG A 224 -13.80 6.26 5.38
CA ARG A 224 -13.95 7.51 6.13
C ARG A 224 -12.80 7.69 7.11
N GLY A 225 -12.06 8.78 6.95
CA GLY A 225 -10.97 9.17 7.84
C GLY A 225 -11.45 9.76 9.17
N GLY A 226 -10.55 10.45 9.87
CA GLY A 226 -10.81 11.17 11.11
C GLY A 226 -10.62 10.33 12.38
N THR A 227 -11.14 10.82 13.51
CA THR A 227 -10.95 10.23 14.84
C THR A 227 -11.78 8.96 15.09
N SER A 228 -12.83 8.73 14.28
CA SER A 228 -13.67 7.54 14.30
C SER A 228 -13.71 6.95 12.88
N PRO A 229 -12.62 6.31 12.44
CA PRO A 229 -12.51 5.81 11.08
C PRO A 229 -13.52 4.69 10.80
N ARG A 230 -14.01 4.64 9.56
CA ARG A 230 -15.04 3.67 9.14
C ARG A 230 -14.83 3.18 7.73
N LEU A 231 -15.29 1.96 7.48
CA LEU A 231 -15.48 1.43 6.14
C LEU A 231 -16.97 1.34 5.85
N ALA A 232 -17.37 1.64 4.63
CA ALA A 232 -18.72 1.39 4.16
C ALA A 232 -18.69 0.86 2.73
N LEU A 233 -19.76 0.15 2.36
CA LEU A 233 -20.03 -0.23 0.99
C LEU A 233 -21.37 0.40 0.60
N VAL A 234 -21.41 1.12 -0.52
CA VAL A 234 -22.58 1.93 -0.92
C VAL A 234 -22.99 1.58 -2.35
N LEU A 235 -24.26 1.27 -2.57
CA LEU A 235 -24.83 1.05 -3.90
C LEU A 235 -26.04 1.95 -4.08
N ASP A 236 -26.08 2.75 -5.15
CA ASP A 236 -27.15 3.70 -5.45
C ASP A 236 -27.48 4.63 -4.26
N GLY A 237 -26.45 5.10 -3.56
CA GLY A 237 -26.58 5.94 -2.36
C GLY A 237 -27.05 5.20 -1.10
N ARG A 238 -27.40 3.92 -1.19
CA ARG A 238 -27.78 3.09 -0.04
C ARG A 238 -26.58 2.33 0.50
N GLN A 239 -26.39 2.42 1.81
CA GLN A 239 -25.35 1.71 2.53
C GLN A 239 -25.71 0.22 2.66
N LEU A 240 -24.82 -0.63 2.16
CA LEU A 240 -24.88 -2.10 2.23
C LEU A 240 -24.15 -2.62 3.47
N ALA A 241 -23.01 -2.02 3.80
CA ALA A 241 -22.20 -2.39 4.96
C ALA A 241 -21.63 -1.14 5.65
N HIS A 242 -21.34 -1.26 6.95
CA HIS A 242 -20.75 -0.20 7.77
C HIS A 242 -19.95 -0.80 8.91
N TYR A 243 -18.64 -0.55 8.93
CA TYR A 243 -17.72 -1.07 9.92
C TYR A 243 -17.10 0.08 10.69
N TYR A 244 -17.18 0.01 12.02
CA TYR A 244 -16.44 0.90 12.91
C TYR A 244 -15.04 0.33 13.09
N LEU A 245 -14.02 1.11 12.75
CA LEU A 245 -12.64 0.71 12.95
C LEU A 245 -12.13 1.28 14.27
N HIS A 246 -11.36 0.47 14.99
CA HIS A 246 -10.79 0.83 16.28
C HIS A 246 -9.28 0.65 16.28
N ASN A 247 -8.55 1.54 16.97
CA ASN A 247 -7.11 1.43 17.17
C ASN A 247 -6.33 1.20 15.86
N VAL A 248 -6.59 2.03 14.85
CA VAL A 248 -5.93 1.98 13.54
C VAL A 248 -5.70 3.39 12.99
N ILE A 249 -4.59 3.60 12.31
CA ILE A 249 -4.21 4.86 11.65
C ILE A 249 -4.71 4.84 10.20
N VAL A 250 -5.43 5.88 9.75
CA VAL A 250 -6.08 5.91 8.42
C VAL A 250 -5.57 6.97 7.44
N ASP A 251 -4.82 7.96 7.92
CA ASP A 251 -4.29 9.06 7.11
C ASP A 251 -2.86 8.74 6.64
N VAL A 252 -2.75 7.97 5.55
CA VAL A 252 -1.50 7.30 5.14
C VAL A 252 -0.96 7.84 3.81
N GLU A 253 0.36 7.81 3.66
CA GLU A 253 1.05 8.10 2.42
C GLU A 253 1.34 6.80 1.68
N TYR A 254 0.77 6.60 0.49
CA TYR A 254 1.20 5.56 -0.45
C TYR A 254 2.46 6.04 -1.17
N LEU A 255 3.54 5.26 -1.05
CA LEU A 255 4.88 5.65 -1.49
C LEU A 255 5.04 5.61 -3.02
#